data_AF-A0A2N7VXA2-F1
#
_entry.id   AF-A0A2N7VXA2-F1
#
_cell.length_a   1.000
_cell.length_b   1.000
_cell.length_c   1.000
_cell.angle_alpha   90.00
_cell.angle_beta   90.00
_cell.angle_gamma   90.00
#
_symmetry.space_group_name_H-M   'P 1'
#
loop_
_entity.id
_entity.type
_entity.pdbx_description
1 polymer ?
#
loop_
_entity_poly.entity_id
_entity_poly.type
_entity_poly.pdbx_seq_one_letter_code
_entity_poly.pdbx_strand_id
1 'polypeptide(L)'
;MTNATISKPRLKTSAMIASIAGEGQLTRSAPFGHALVELARQKTNVVGMTADLGKYTDLHIFAKEFPERYYQMGMAEQLLMGAAAGLAHEGAQPFVTTYAVFATRRAYDFMHQAIAEDNLDVKIVCALPGLTTGYGPSHQAAEDLALMRAMPNMTVIDPCDALDIEQMVPAIAAHNGPVYARLLRGNVPAVLDEYDYTFELGKAKMLRDGAEVLVISSGIMTMRALEVAKALERDRIGVGVLHVPTIKPLDTETIVREAKRSGRLVVVAENHTTIGGLGEAVATELMRAGVSCPFRQIALPDAFLAAGALPTLHDRYGISASAMGESVKEWLARATMLEPNRR
;
A
#
# COMPACT_ATOMS: atom_id res chain seq x y z
N MET A 1 13.52 39.71 28.66
CA MET A 1 12.79 38.45 28.42
C MET A 1 13.12 38.01 27.01
N THR A 2 14.06 37.09 26.87
CA THR A 2 14.56 36.61 25.57
C THR A 2 13.67 35.47 25.07
N ASN A 3 12.98 35.70 23.95
CA ASN A 3 12.22 34.68 23.23
C ASN A 3 13.18 33.65 22.65
N ALA A 4 13.19 32.46 23.22
CA ALA A 4 13.85 31.30 22.62
C ALA A 4 12.97 30.77 21.49
N THR A 5 13.33 31.10 20.25
CA THR A 5 12.80 30.45 19.06
C THR A 5 13.27 28.99 19.06
N ILE A 6 12.33 28.06 19.22
CA ILE A 6 12.58 26.63 19.08
C ILE A 6 12.93 26.37 17.61
N SER A 7 14.22 26.25 17.32
CA SER A 7 14.75 25.88 16.01
C SER A 7 14.27 24.47 15.66
N LYS A 8 13.38 24.35 14.66
CA LYS A 8 13.02 23.04 14.10
C LYS A 8 14.28 22.40 13.50
N PRO A 9 14.58 21.12 13.78
CA PRO A 9 15.77 20.47 13.25
C PRO A 9 15.76 20.43 11.72
N ARG A 10 16.90 20.78 11.09
CA ARG A 10 17.11 20.67 9.64
C ARG A 10 17.06 19.19 9.24
N LEU A 11 15.95 18.77 8.64
CA LEU A 11 15.80 17.43 8.05
C LEU A 11 16.79 17.30 6.86
N LYS A 12 17.68 16.31 6.92
CA LYS A 12 18.65 16.03 5.84
C LYS A 12 17.97 15.19 4.76
N THR A 13 18.19 15.55 3.50
CA THR A 13 17.70 14.80 2.34
C THR A 13 18.58 13.56 2.11
N SER A 14 18.23 12.40 2.64
CA SER A 14 18.76 11.12 2.13
C SER A 14 17.80 10.56 1.07
N ALA A 15 17.98 10.98 -0.19
CA ALA A 15 17.14 10.53 -1.30
C ALA A 15 17.17 8.99 -1.51
N MET A 16 18.23 8.31 -1.05
CA MET A 16 18.46 6.88 -1.31
C MET A 16 17.80 5.94 -0.29
N ILE A 17 17.68 6.37 0.98
CA ILE A 17 17.17 5.57 2.10
C ILE A 17 16.46 6.54 3.04
N ALA A 18 15.16 6.73 2.84
CA ALA A 18 14.29 7.37 3.83
C ALA A 18 13.42 6.26 4.42
N SER A 19 13.59 6.00 5.72
CA SER A 19 12.75 5.06 6.45
C SER A 19 11.34 5.64 6.53
N ILE A 20 10.33 4.82 6.22
CA ILE A 20 8.93 5.17 6.44
C ILE A 20 8.57 5.00 7.94
N ALA A 21 9.35 4.19 8.66
CA ALA A 21 9.20 3.96 10.08
C ALA A 21 9.50 5.23 10.88
N GLY A 22 8.65 5.54 11.85
CA GLY A 22 8.88 6.55 12.86
C GLY A 22 10.02 6.19 13.81
N GLU A 23 10.47 7.18 14.58
CA GLU A 23 11.49 6.97 15.60
C GLU A 23 11.01 5.97 16.68
N GLY A 24 11.83 4.96 16.96
CA GLY A 24 11.51 3.92 17.95
C GLY A 24 10.51 2.85 17.49
N GLN A 25 10.00 2.95 16.25
CA GLN A 25 9.08 1.95 15.71
C GLN A 25 9.80 0.64 15.40
N LEU A 26 9.18 -0.49 15.76
CA LEU A 26 9.69 -1.81 15.41
C LEU A 26 9.71 -1.98 13.89
N THR A 27 10.78 -2.60 13.40
CA THR A 27 10.94 -2.90 11.98
C THR A 27 11.47 -4.31 11.78
N ARG A 28 11.17 -4.90 10.63
CA ARG A 28 11.78 -6.14 10.16
C ARG A 28 12.58 -5.86 8.89
N SER A 29 13.74 -6.49 8.81
CA SER A 29 14.63 -6.35 7.66
C SER A 29 14.21 -7.31 6.55
N ALA A 30 13.99 -6.76 5.36
CA ALA A 30 13.75 -7.49 4.12
C ALA A 30 12.67 -8.61 4.20
N PRO A 31 11.47 -8.31 4.74
CA PRO A 31 10.44 -9.32 5.01
C PRO A 31 10.04 -10.13 3.77
N PHE A 32 9.96 -9.48 2.60
CA PHE A 32 9.61 -10.16 1.36
C PHE A 32 10.63 -11.21 0.94
N GLY A 33 11.92 -10.86 0.98
CA GLY A 33 13.00 -11.76 0.57
C GLY A 33 13.07 -13.01 1.45
N HIS A 34 12.88 -12.84 2.76
CA HIS A 34 12.85 -13.97 3.70
C HIS A 34 11.61 -14.85 3.49
N ALA A 35 10.42 -14.28 3.40
CA ALA A 35 9.19 -15.05 3.18
C ALA A 35 9.22 -15.80 1.84
N LEU A 36 9.77 -15.19 0.78
CA LEU A 36 9.91 -15.85 -0.52
C LEU A 36 10.91 -17.01 -0.49
N VAL A 37 12.00 -16.89 0.27
CA VAL A 37 12.94 -18.01 0.47
C VAL A 37 12.25 -19.18 1.19
N GLU A 38 11.51 -18.91 2.27
CA GLU A 38 10.79 -19.98 2.98
C GLU A 38 9.76 -20.69 2.09
N LEU A 39 9.02 -19.92 1.28
CA LEU A 39 8.10 -20.47 0.28
C LEU A 39 8.84 -21.34 -0.74
N ALA A 40 9.96 -20.86 -1.27
CA ALA A 40 10.69 -21.52 -2.35
C ALA A 40 11.46 -22.77 -1.90
N ARG A 41 11.71 -22.95 -0.59
CA ARG A 41 12.15 -24.23 -0.02
C ARG A 41 11.09 -25.32 -0.17
N GLN A 42 9.82 -24.94 -0.20
CA GLN A 42 8.68 -25.86 -0.27
C GLN A 42 8.11 -26.00 -1.68
N LYS A 43 8.28 -24.97 -2.54
CA LYS A 43 7.85 -24.95 -3.94
C LYS A 43 9.03 -24.78 -4.88
N THR A 44 9.37 -25.85 -5.60
CA THR A 44 10.52 -25.89 -6.52
C THR A 44 10.28 -25.11 -7.81
N ASN A 45 9.02 -24.91 -8.22
CA ASN A 45 8.66 -24.16 -9.42
C ASN A 45 8.66 -22.63 -9.23
N VAL A 46 8.86 -22.13 -8.00
CA VAL A 46 9.03 -20.69 -7.74
C VAL A 46 10.37 -20.21 -8.28
N VAL A 47 10.34 -19.14 -9.07
CA VAL A 47 11.53 -18.46 -9.62
C VAL A 47 11.51 -16.98 -9.26
N GLY A 48 12.67 -16.42 -8.92
CA GLY A 48 12.82 -15.00 -8.60
C GLY A 48 13.36 -14.25 -9.82
N MET A 49 12.68 -13.18 -10.24
CA MET A 49 13.09 -12.39 -11.41
C MET A 49 13.15 -10.89 -11.09
N THR A 50 14.13 -10.16 -11.63
CA THR A 50 14.21 -8.70 -11.44
C THR A 50 14.82 -7.97 -12.62
N ALA A 51 14.60 -6.65 -12.66
CA ALA A 51 15.21 -5.72 -13.61
C ALA A 51 16.22 -4.80 -12.92
N ASP A 52 17.41 -5.33 -12.61
CA ASP A 52 18.53 -4.65 -11.95
C ASP A 52 18.23 -4.04 -10.56
N LEU A 53 17.18 -4.51 -9.90
CA LEU A 53 16.71 -3.94 -8.63
C LEU A 53 16.67 -4.94 -7.47
N GLY A 54 17.22 -6.15 -7.62
CA GLY A 54 17.13 -7.21 -6.60
C GLY A 54 17.65 -6.81 -5.20
N LYS A 55 18.65 -5.93 -5.13
CA LYS A 55 19.11 -5.36 -3.84
C LYS A 55 18.05 -4.47 -3.17
N TYR A 56 17.24 -3.78 -3.97
CA TYR A 56 16.26 -2.78 -3.52
C TYR A 56 14.84 -3.32 -3.42
N THR A 57 14.61 -4.58 -3.82
CA THR A 57 13.32 -5.29 -3.74
C THR A 57 13.41 -6.55 -2.88
N ASP A 58 14.44 -6.64 -2.02
CA ASP A 58 14.75 -7.79 -1.15
C ASP A 58 15.07 -9.11 -1.87
N LEU A 59 14.95 -9.16 -3.20
CA LEU A 59 15.18 -10.36 -4.00
C LEU A 59 16.65 -10.85 -3.99
N HIS A 60 17.60 -10.02 -3.56
CA HIS A 60 18.99 -10.42 -3.32
C HIS A 60 19.11 -11.55 -2.28
N ILE A 61 18.16 -11.68 -1.36
CA ILE A 61 18.11 -12.80 -0.40
C ILE A 61 17.80 -14.10 -1.13
N PHE A 62 16.80 -14.08 -2.02
CA PHE A 62 16.46 -15.21 -2.88
C PHE A 62 17.63 -15.59 -3.80
N ALA A 63 18.28 -14.60 -4.42
CA ALA A 63 19.43 -14.81 -5.31
C ALA A 63 20.60 -15.55 -4.63
N LYS A 64 20.80 -15.30 -3.33
CA LYS A 64 21.84 -15.96 -2.55
C LYS A 64 21.50 -17.41 -2.24
N GLU A 65 20.24 -17.70 -1.94
CA GLU A 65 19.79 -19.05 -1.56
C GLU A 65 19.58 -19.95 -2.78
N PHE A 66 18.99 -19.42 -3.86
CA PHE A 66 18.60 -20.16 -5.07
C PHE A 66 19.15 -19.49 -6.34
N PRO A 67 20.48 -19.43 -6.52
CA PRO A 67 21.10 -18.77 -7.67
C PRO A 67 20.66 -19.37 -9.01
N GLU A 68 20.30 -20.65 -9.05
CA GLU A 68 19.81 -21.37 -10.23
C GLU A 68 18.36 -21.05 -10.61
N ARG A 69 17.57 -20.47 -9.69
CA ARG A 69 16.19 -20.03 -9.90
C ARG A 69 16.03 -18.52 -9.89
N TYR A 70 17.14 -17.79 -9.92
CA TYR A 70 17.20 -16.34 -9.92
C TYR A 70 17.59 -15.81 -11.30
N TYR A 71 16.76 -14.92 -11.86
CA TYR A 71 16.95 -14.34 -13.18
C TYR A 71 17.07 -12.83 -13.11
N GLN A 72 18.24 -12.33 -13.50
CA GLN A 72 18.50 -10.90 -13.66
C GLN A 72 18.29 -10.50 -15.13
N MET A 73 17.32 -9.62 -15.39
CA MET A 73 16.91 -9.23 -16.74
C MET A 73 17.51 -7.88 -17.19
N GLY A 74 18.37 -7.27 -16.37
CA GLY A 74 18.90 -5.92 -16.60
C GLY A 74 17.82 -4.84 -16.48
N MET A 75 18.10 -3.59 -16.88
CA MET A 75 17.11 -2.50 -16.83
C MET A 75 16.06 -2.59 -17.96
N ALA A 76 15.38 -3.73 -18.08
CA ALA A 76 14.48 -4.06 -19.19
C ALA A 76 13.16 -4.68 -18.67
N GLU A 77 12.27 -3.87 -18.09
CA GLU A 77 11.03 -4.35 -17.47
C GLU A 77 10.06 -5.00 -18.46
N GLN A 78 10.08 -4.60 -19.74
CA GLN A 78 9.29 -5.25 -20.79
C GLN A 78 9.76 -6.69 -21.02
N LEU A 79 11.09 -6.88 -21.13
CA LEU A 79 11.70 -8.22 -21.21
C LEU A 79 11.40 -9.03 -19.96
N LEU A 80 11.48 -8.42 -18.78
CA LEU A 80 11.18 -9.06 -17.49
C LEU A 80 9.75 -9.63 -17.47
N MET A 81 8.74 -8.83 -17.86
CA MET A 81 7.35 -9.29 -17.86
C MET A 81 7.09 -10.33 -18.96
N GLY A 82 7.63 -10.13 -20.17
CA GLY A 82 7.48 -11.11 -21.26
C GLY A 82 8.15 -12.46 -20.96
N ALA A 83 9.35 -12.44 -20.36
CA ALA A 83 10.04 -13.66 -19.94
C ALA A 83 9.30 -14.36 -18.78
N ALA A 84 8.73 -13.60 -17.84
CA ALA A 84 7.91 -14.15 -16.77
C ALA A 84 6.66 -14.86 -17.32
N ALA A 85 5.97 -14.26 -18.30
CA ALA A 85 4.86 -14.90 -19.01
C ALA A 85 5.29 -16.25 -19.63
N GLY A 86 6.39 -16.27 -20.38
CA GLY A 86 6.92 -17.49 -20.98
C GLY A 86 7.26 -18.57 -19.96
N LEU A 87 7.91 -18.21 -18.85
CA LEU A 87 8.22 -19.16 -17.77
C LEU A 87 6.96 -19.69 -17.08
N ALA A 88 5.93 -18.85 -16.92
CA ALA A 88 4.65 -19.28 -16.36
C ALA A 88 3.94 -20.30 -17.26
N HIS A 89 4.00 -20.15 -18.59
CA HIS A 89 3.50 -21.17 -19.53
C HIS A 89 4.22 -22.52 -19.39
N GLU A 90 5.52 -22.50 -19.10
CA GLU A 90 6.33 -23.70 -18.88
C GLU A 90 6.20 -24.26 -17.45
N GLY A 91 5.26 -23.75 -16.63
CA GLY A 91 4.92 -24.28 -15.32
C GLY A 91 5.71 -23.69 -14.14
N ALA A 92 6.56 -22.70 -14.37
CA ALA A 92 7.14 -21.92 -13.28
C ALA A 92 6.09 -21.00 -12.63
N GLN A 93 6.34 -20.56 -11.39
CA GLN A 93 5.59 -19.50 -10.72
C GLN A 93 6.53 -18.30 -10.52
N PRO A 94 6.57 -17.35 -11.44
CA PRO A 94 7.52 -16.23 -11.35
C PRO A 94 7.11 -15.21 -10.29
N PHE A 95 8.05 -14.89 -9.40
CA PHE A 95 8.01 -13.72 -8.53
C PHE A 95 8.91 -12.63 -9.12
N VAL A 96 8.27 -11.66 -9.74
CA VAL A 96 8.88 -10.58 -10.51
C VAL A 96 8.99 -9.32 -9.65
N THR A 97 10.18 -8.73 -9.56
CA THR A 97 10.38 -7.49 -8.79
C THR A 97 11.05 -6.37 -9.60
N THR A 98 10.51 -5.16 -9.45
CA THR A 98 11.08 -3.89 -9.94
C THR A 98 10.46 -2.74 -9.12
N TYR A 99 10.66 -1.48 -9.48
CA TYR A 99 9.89 -0.38 -8.91
C TYR A 99 8.52 -0.25 -9.58
N ALA A 100 7.51 0.12 -8.80
CA ALA A 100 6.13 0.25 -9.24
C ALA A 100 6.00 1.14 -10.49
N VAL A 101 6.70 2.28 -10.53
CA VAL A 101 6.73 3.16 -11.70
C VAL A 101 7.22 2.46 -12.97
N PHE A 102 8.19 1.56 -12.86
CA PHE A 102 8.79 0.92 -14.03
C PHE A 102 7.93 -0.23 -14.51
N ALA A 103 7.35 -1.01 -13.59
CA ALA A 103 6.34 -1.99 -13.94
C ALA A 103 5.16 -1.32 -14.65
N THR A 104 4.50 -0.34 -14.00
CA THR A 104 3.21 0.16 -14.46
C THR A 104 3.27 1.19 -15.58
N ARG A 105 4.40 1.90 -15.77
CA ARG A 105 4.53 2.85 -16.90
C ARG A 105 5.23 2.23 -18.12
N ARG A 106 6.28 1.44 -17.90
CA ARG A 106 7.12 0.91 -19.01
C ARG A 106 6.66 -0.45 -19.50
N ALA A 107 6.17 -1.31 -18.61
CA ALA A 107 5.82 -2.70 -18.91
C ALA A 107 4.31 -2.99 -18.84
N TYR A 108 3.46 -1.95 -18.78
CA TYR A 108 2.01 -2.10 -18.66
C TYR A 108 1.42 -3.05 -19.70
N ASP A 109 1.73 -2.82 -20.98
CA ASP A 109 1.17 -3.60 -22.08
C ASP A 109 1.60 -5.08 -22.02
N PHE A 110 2.83 -5.36 -21.55
CA PHE A 110 3.30 -6.73 -21.37
C PHE A 110 2.60 -7.42 -20.20
N MET A 111 2.32 -6.70 -19.10
CA MET A 111 1.48 -7.24 -18.04
C MET A 111 0.05 -7.46 -18.52
N HIS A 112 -0.49 -6.57 -19.34
CA HIS A 112 -1.86 -6.67 -19.85
C HIS A 112 -2.01 -7.82 -20.85
N GLN A 113 -1.21 -7.82 -21.92
CA GLN A 113 -1.37 -8.71 -23.07
C GLN A 113 -0.70 -10.07 -22.86
N ALA A 114 0.48 -10.11 -22.22
CA ALA A 114 1.23 -11.37 -22.10
C ALA A 114 0.96 -12.11 -20.78
N ILE A 115 0.43 -11.43 -19.75
CA ILE A 115 0.22 -12.03 -18.42
C ILE A 115 -1.27 -12.09 -18.09
N ALA A 116 -1.95 -10.95 -18.10
CA ALA A 116 -3.31 -10.85 -17.58
C ALA A 116 -4.37 -11.46 -18.51
N GLU A 117 -4.21 -11.31 -19.82
CA GLU A 117 -5.14 -11.86 -20.82
C GLU A 117 -5.27 -13.39 -20.70
N ASP A 118 -4.14 -14.09 -20.65
CA ASP A 118 -4.06 -15.54 -20.44
C ASP A 118 -4.23 -15.99 -18.97
N ASN A 119 -4.48 -15.04 -18.05
CA ASN A 119 -4.61 -15.29 -16.61
C ASN A 119 -3.42 -16.09 -16.03
N LEU A 120 -2.20 -15.76 -16.46
CA LEU A 120 -0.99 -16.48 -16.09
C LEU A 120 -0.61 -16.28 -14.61
N ASP A 121 0.01 -17.31 -14.04
CA ASP A 121 0.37 -17.35 -12.62
C ASP A 121 1.65 -16.57 -12.28
N VAL A 122 1.65 -15.27 -12.55
CA VAL A 122 2.80 -14.37 -12.35
C VAL A 122 2.55 -13.43 -11.16
N LYS A 123 3.51 -13.37 -10.22
CA LYS A 123 3.45 -12.54 -9.01
C LYS A 123 4.37 -11.33 -9.18
N ILE A 124 3.78 -10.18 -9.46
CA ILE A 124 4.46 -8.91 -9.72
C ILE A 124 4.50 -8.12 -8.41
N VAL A 125 5.68 -8.04 -7.77
CA VAL A 125 5.87 -7.43 -6.45
C VAL A 125 6.79 -6.21 -6.58
N CYS A 126 6.22 -5.01 -6.46
CA CYS A 126 6.87 -3.78 -6.90
C CYS A 126 7.15 -2.78 -5.77
N ALA A 127 8.42 -2.39 -5.61
CA ALA A 127 8.84 -1.45 -4.57
C ALA A 127 8.62 0.02 -4.96
N LEU A 128 8.81 0.91 -3.99
CA LEU A 128 8.56 2.36 -4.10
C LEU A 128 7.12 2.74 -4.48
N PRO A 129 6.09 2.22 -3.77
CA PRO A 129 4.70 2.61 -4.02
C PRO A 129 4.42 4.05 -3.61
N GLY A 130 3.59 4.77 -4.36
CA GLY A 130 3.13 6.12 -4.05
C GLY A 130 4.28 7.07 -3.69
N LEU A 131 4.09 7.83 -2.63
CA LEU A 131 5.06 8.79 -2.09
C LEU A 131 5.93 8.14 -1.00
N THR A 132 6.67 7.09 -1.35
CA THR A 132 7.64 6.42 -0.44
C THR A 132 9.09 6.70 -0.80
N THR A 133 9.32 7.58 -1.78
CA THR A 133 10.64 8.08 -2.14
C THR A 133 10.69 9.60 -2.18
N GLY A 134 11.84 10.14 -1.81
CA GLY A 134 12.17 11.55 -1.97
C GLY A 134 12.60 11.93 -3.39
N TYR A 135 12.75 10.96 -4.29
CA TYR A 135 12.86 11.23 -5.72
C TYR A 135 11.60 11.91 -6.23
N GLY A 136 11.73 12.66 -7.32
CA GLY A 136 10.59 13.33 -7.96
C GLY A 136 9.67 12.37 -8.73
N PRO A 137 8.80 12.93 -9.59
CA PRO A 137 7.75 12.20 -10.28
C PRO A 137 8.20 10.96 -11.06
N SER A 138 9.46 10.91 -11.49
CA SER A 138 10.02 9.77 -12.22
C SER A 138 10.04 8.46 -11.41
N HIS A 139 10.00 8.52 -10.07
CA HIS A 139 10.10 7.36 -9.18
C HIS A 139 8.94 7.23 -8.18
N GLN A 140 7.98 8.15 -8.23
CA GLN A 140 6.78 8.12 -7.38
C GLN A 140 5.64 7.46 -8.16
N ALA A 141 5.24 6.25 -7.77
CA ALA A 141 4.15 5.50 -8.39
C ALA A 141 2.83 5.90 -7.74
N ALA A 142 2.31 7.07 -8.11
CA ALA A 142 1.09 7.59 -7.51
C ALA A 142 -0.19 7.05 -8.17
N GLU A 143 -0.08 6.39 -9.32
CA GLU A 143 -1.20 5.99 -10.19
C GLU A 143 -1.22 4.48 -10.55
N ASP A 144 -0.27 3.72 -10.00
CA ASP A 144 -0.11 2.27 -10.22
C ASP A 144 -1.35 1.46 -9.82
N LEU A 145 -2.01 1.77 -8.69
CA LEU A 145 -3.22 1.05 -8.29
C LEU A 145 -4.36 1.26 -9.29
N ALA A 146 -4.54 2.48 -9.82
CA ALA A 146 -5.55 2.75 -10.83
C ALA A 146 -5.33 1.92 -12.10
N LEU A 147 -4.07 1.90 -12.59
CA LEU A 147 -3.68 1.11 -13.76
C LEU A 147 -3.93 -0.39 -13.55
N MET A 148 -3.48 -0.93 -12.42
CA MET A 148 -3.58 -2.38 -12.15
C MET A 148 -5.02 -2.80 -11.81
N ARG A 149 -5.81 -1.93 -11.17
CA ARG A 149 -7.23 -2.21 -10.87
C ARG A 149 -8.07 -2.29 -12.15
N ALA A 150 -7.74 -1.48 -13.15
CA ALA A 150 -8.42 -1.48 -14.45
C ALA A 150 -8.13 -2.76 -15.28
N MET A 151 -6.96 -3.38 -15.10
CA MET A 151 -6.55 -4.58 -15.84
C MET A 151 -7.41 -5.81 -15.46
N PRO A 152 -8.07 -6.50 -16.42
CA PRO A 152 -8.80 -7.73 -16.16
C PRO A 152 -7.92 -8.81 -15.51
N ASN A 153 -8.54 -9.75 -14.78
CA ASN A 153 -7.89 -10.88 -14.07
C ASN A 153 -6.89 -10.52 -12.96
N MET A 154 -6.33 -9.31 -12.97
CA MET A 154 -5.33 -8.86 -12.00
C MET A 154 -5.90 -8.76 -10.58
N THR A 155 -5.25 -9.43 -9.64
CA THR A 155 -5.40 -9.21 -8.20
C THR A 155 -4.44 -8.10 -7.77
N VAL A 156 -4.89 -7.14 -6.95
CA VAL A 156 -4.15 -5.93 -6.57
C VAL A 156 -4.07 -5.81 -5.05
N ILE A 157 -2.84 -5.72 -4.52
CA ILE A 157 -2.56 -5.73 -3.08
C ILE A 157 -1.63 -4.55 -2.71
N ASP A 158 -1.93 -3.89 -1.59
CA ASP A 158 -1.19 -2.78 -1.00
C ASP A 158 -0.94 -3.06 0.50
N PRO A 159 0.14 -3.80 0.84
CA PRO A 159 0.43 -4.22 2.21
C PRO A 159 0.86 -3.04 3.09
N CYS A 160 0.39 -3.03 4.33
CA CYS A 160 0.70 -2.01 5.34
C CYS A 160 2.14 -2.08 5.84
N ASP A 161 2.63 -3.29 6.16
CA ASP A 161 3.82 -3.46 6.99
C ASP A 161 4.51 -4.83 6.75
N ALA A 162 5.47 -5.18 7.60
CA ALA A 162 6.23 -6.42 7.49
C ALA A 162 5.37 -7.68 7.69
N LEU A 163 4.41 -7.67 8.62
CA LEU A 163 3.54 -8.81 8.88
C LEU A 163 2.64 -9.10 7.68
N ASP A 164 2.08 -8.05 7.08
CA ASP A 164 1.35 -8.15 5.83
C ASP A 164 2.19 -8.77 4.72
N ILE A 165 3.42 -8.27 4.51
CA ILE A 165 4.30 -8.77 3.44
C ILE A 165 4.64 -10.24 3.65
N GLU A 166 4.99 -10.64 4.88
CA GLU A 166 5.37 -12.02 5.21
C GLU A 166 4.21 -13.00 4.98
N GLN A 167 2.99 -12.63 5.35
CA GLN A 167 1.80 -13.47 5.18
C GLN A 167 1.21 -13.39 3.76
N MET A 168 1.40 -12.27 3.06
CA MET A 168 0.97 -12.10 1.67
C MET A 168 1.71 -13.05 0.75
N VAL A 169 3.02 -13.25 0.90
CA VAL A 169 3.83 -14.11 0.00
C VAL A 169 3.25 -15.52 -0.18
N PRO A 170 3.00 -16.32 0.88
CA PRO A 170 2.39 -17.63 0.72
C PRO A 170 0.94 -17.55 0.20
N ALA A 171 0.17 -16.51 0.57
CA ALA A 171 -1.20 -16.34 0.10
C ALA A 171 -1.27 -16.08 -1.42
N ILE A 172 -0.42 -15.19 -1.96
CA ILE A 172 -0.38 -14.89 -3.40
C ILE A 172 0.21 -16.03 -4.21
N ALA A 173 1.09 -16.85 -3.61
CA ALA A 173 1.59 -18.07 -4.22
C ALA A 173 0.54 -19.18 -4.31
N ALA A 174 -0.48 -19.16 -3.45
CA ALA A 174 -1.60 -20.10 -3.47
C ALA A 174 -2.75 -19.64 -4.38
N HIS A 175 -2.83 -18.34 -4.66
CA HIS A 175 -3.77 -17.78 -5.63
C HIS A 175 -3.36 -18.14 -7.06
N ASN A 176 -4.28 -18.68 -7.86
CA ASN A 176 -4.05 -18.93 -9.28
C ASN A 176 -4.33 -17.67 -10.08
N GLY A 177 -3.34 -17.20 -10.85
CA GLY A 177 -3.48 -16.04 -11.73
C GLY A 177 -2.60 -14.86 -11.31
N PRO A 178 -2.70 -13.74 -12.04
CA PRO A 178 -1.74 -12.66 -11.93
C PRO A 178 -2.02 -11.81 -10.70
N VAL A 179 -0.95 -11.46 -9.98
CA VAL A 179 -1.01 -10.60 -8.80
C VAL A 179 -0.06 -9.43 -9.00
N TYR A 180 -0.57 -8.22 -8.78
CA TYR A 180 0.23 -7.02 -8.55
C TYR A 180 0.18 -6.69 -7.06
N ALA A 181 1.35 -6.67 -6.41
CA ALA A 181 1.50 -6.25 -5.03
C ALA A 181 2.50 -5.11 -4.94
N ARG A 182 2.14 -4.06 -4.19
CA ARG A 182 3.12 -3.05 -3.77
C ARG A 182 4.05 -3.62 -2.70
N LEU A 183 5.25 -3.08 -2.59
CA LEU A 183 6.29 -3.55 -1.68
C LEU A 183 6.96 -2.41 -0.91
N LEU A 184 6.95 -2.52 0.41
CA LEU A 184 7.86 -1.77 1.28
C LEU A 184 9.18 -2.54 1.40
N ARG A 185 10.30 -1.82 1.47
CA ARG A 185 11.64 -2.41 1.30
C ARG A 185 12.59 -2.07 2.44
N GLY A 186 13.62 -2.90 2.62
CA GLY A 186 14.66 -2.67 3.63
C GLY A 186 14.12 -2.90 5.04
N ASN A 187 14.17 -1.89 5.91
CA ASN A 187 13.58 -1.98 7.25
C ASN A 187 12.13 -1.52 7.19
N VAL A 188 11.20 -2.47 7.18
CA VAL A 188 9.76 -2.23 7.07
C VAL A 188 9.16 -2.18 8.46
N PRO A 189 8.27 -1.21 8.78
CA PRO A 189 7.53 -1.19 10.04
C PRO A 189 6.83 -2.52 10.35
N ALA A 190 6.62 -2.81 11.63
CA ALA A 190 5.91 -3.99 12.13
C ALA A 190 4.87 -3.52 13.16
N VAL A 191 3.73 -3.02 12.67
CA VAL A 191 2.65 -2.41 13.47
C VAL A 191 1.44 -3.30 13.63
N LEU A 192 1.18 -4.17 12.67
CA LEU A 192 0.01 -5.05 12.69
C LEU A 192 0.16 -6.15 13.74
N ASP A 193 1.38 -6.43 14.22
CA ASP A 193 1.65 -7.34 15.33
C ASP A 193 0.99 -6.92 16.66
N GLU A 194 0.66 -5.64 16.80
CA GLU A 194 -0.06 -5.12 17.98
C GLU A 194 -1.56 -5.47 17.96
N TYR A 195 -2.05 -6.06 16.87
CA TYR A 195 -3.46 -6.33 16.63
C TYR A 195 -3.70 -7.83 16.35
N ASP A 196 -4.90 -8.31 16.67
CA ASP A 196 -5.37 -9.64 16.25
C ASP A 196 -5.63 -9.64 14.74
N TYR A 197 -4.55 -9.77 13.97
CA TYR A 197 -4.56 -9.65 12.53
C TYR A 197 -3.91 -10.87 11.86
N THR A 198 -4.53 -11.32 10.78
CA THR A 198 -3.97 -12.29 9.85
C THR A 198 -4.38 -11.85 8.46
N PHE A 199 -3.42 -11.82 7.54
CA PHE A 199 -3.65 -11.50 6.15
C PHE A 199 -4.49 -12.59 5.51
N GLU A 200 -5.63 -12.18 4.94
CA GLU A 200 -6.49 -13.02 4.13
C GLU A 200 -6.74 -12.30 2.80
N LEU A 201 -6.37 -12.94 1.70
CA LEU A 201 -6.49 -12.34 0.37
C LEU A 201 -7.96 -12.00 0.08
N GLY A 202 -8.22 -10.74 -0.31
CA GLY A 202 -9.58 -10.26 -0.60
C GLY A 202 -10.43 -9.94 0.63
N LYS A 203 -9.84 -9.93 1.84
CA LYS A 203 -10.54 -9.58 3.08
C LYS A 203 -9.99 -8.31 3.72
N ALA A 204 -10.91 -7.52 4.28
CA ALA A 204 -10.59 -6.37 5.11
C ALA A 204 -10.73 -6.73 6.59
N LYS A 205 -9.90 -6.13 7.46
CA LYS A 205 -9.94 -6.35 8.91
C LYS A 205 -10.16 -5.05 9.66
N MET A 206 -11.15 -5.05 10.55
CA MET A 206 -11.26 -4.03 11.59
C MET A 206 -10.14 -4.24 12.61
N LEU A 207 -9.15 -3.35 12.61
CA LEU A 207 -8.04 -3.37 13.57
C LEU A 207 -8.45 -2.71 14.89
N ARG A 208 -9.30 -1.69 14.81
CA ARG A 208 -9.75 -0.89 15.95
C ARG A 208 -11.14 -0.35 15.67
N ASP A 209 -12.04 -0.37 16.66
CA ASP A 209 -13.35 0.28 16.54
C ASP A 209 -13.33 1.76 16.99
N GLY A 210 -14.31 2.53 16.56
CA GLY A 210 -14.49 3.94 16.93
C GLY A 210 -15.86 4.48 16.54
N ALA A 211 -16.34 5.45 17.32
CA ALA A 211 -17.72 5.93 17.28
C ALA A 211 -17.93 7.16 16.40
N GLU A 212 -16.91 8.00 16.21
CA GLU A 212 -17.01 9.29 15.51
C GLU A 212 -16.47 9.21 14.08
N VAL A 213 -15.45 8.38 13.83
CA VAL A 213 -14.80 8.27 12.52
C VAL A 213 -14.54 6.82 12.18
N LEU A 214 -14.75 6.46 10.92
CA LEU A 214 -14.22 5.24 10.32
C LEU A 214 -13.17 5.63 9.28
N VAL A 215 -11.93 5.22 9.49
CA VAL A 215 -10.87 5.30 8.48
C VAL A 215 -10.78 3.95 7.78
N ILE A 216 -10.98 3.95 6.47
CA ILE A 216 -10.76 2.80 5.58
C ILE A 216 -9.42 3.05 4.88
N SER A 217 -8.44 2.18 5.05
CA SER A 217 -7.07 2.46 4.59
C SER A 217 -6.34 1.23 4.06
N SER A 218 -5.45 1.46 3.10
CA SER A 218 -4.49 0.47 2.59
C SER A 218 -3.06 0.93 2.80
N GLY A 219 -2.11 0.01 2.64
CA GLY A 219 -0.69 0.32 2.65
C GLY A 219 -0.25 1.10 3.90
N ILE A 220 0.75 1.97 3.71
CA ILE A 220 1.31 2.80 4.79
C ILE A 220 0.27 3.71 5.45
N MET A 221 -0.88 3.96 4.81
CA MET A 221 -1.92 4.80 5.40
C MET A 221 -2.67 4.10 6.52
N THR A 222 -2.62 2.78 6.60
CA THR A 222 -3.14 2.03 7.75
C THR A 222 -2.33 2.34 9.01
N MET A 223 -1.00 2.31 8.90
CA MET A 223 -0.11 2.75 9.98
C MET A 223 -0.42 4.19 10.41
N ARG A 224 -0.59 5.12 9.46
CA ARG A 224 -0.96 6.52 9.76
C ARG A 224 -2.33 6.64 10.41
N ALA A 225 -3.30 5.83 10.00
CA ALA A 225 -4.63 5.81 10.59
C ALA A 225 -4.60 5.36 12.06
N LEU A 226 -3.78 4.37 12.40
CA LEU A 226 -3.58 3.91 13.78
C LEU A 226 -2.89 4.98 14.65
N GLU A 227 -1.87 5.66 14.10
CA GLU A 227 -1.21 6.81 14.75
C GLU A 227 -2.23 7.94 15.04
N VAL A 228 -3.08 8.26 14.06
CA VAL A 228 -4.15 9.26 14.19
C VAL A 228 -5.17 8.84 15.23
N ALA A 229 -5.60 7.58 15.21
CA ALA A 229 -6.57 7.05 16.17
C ALA A 229 -6.06 7.21 17.61
N LYS A 230 -4.79 6.87 17.87
CA LYS A 230 -4.14 7.08 19.17
C LYS A 230 -4.01 8.56 19.52
N ALA A 231 -3.60 9.40 18.57
CA ALA A 231 -3.40 10.82 18.81
C ALA A 231 -4.71 11.57 19.13
N LEU A 232 -5.84 11.12 18.60
CA LEU A 232 -7.15 11.75 18.77
C LEU A 232 -7.91 11.29 20.02
N GLU A 233 -7.42 10.28 20.75
CA GLU A 233 -7.98 9.87 22.05
C GLU A 233 -7.98 11.02 23.07
N ARG A 234 -6.91 11.85 23.08
CA ARG A 234 -6.80 13.02 23.96
C ARG A 234 -7.91 14.06 23.73
N ASP A 235 -8.45 14.07 22.52
CA ASP A 235 -9.54 14.94 22.09
C ASP A 235 -10.91 14.26 22.25
N ARG A 236 -10.95 13.03 22.79
CA ARG A 236 -12.14 12.17 22.94
C ARG A 236 -12.84 11.90 21.60
N ILE A 237 -12.06 11.71 20.54
CA ILE A 237 -12.55 11.32 19.22
C ILE A 237 -12.17 9.86 18.99
N GLY A 238 -13.17 8.97 18.97
CA GLY A 238 -13.03 7.56 18.67
C GLY A 238 -12.91 7.33 17.15
N VAL A 239 -11.73 6.90 16.73
CA VAL A 239 -11.43 6.57 15.34
C VAL A 239 -11.34 5.05 15.20
N GLY A 240 -12.23 4.49 14.39
CA GLY A 240 -12.14 3.12 13.91
C GLY A 240 -11.22 3.03 12.70
N VAL A 241 -10.48 1.94 12.58
CA VAL A 241 -9.53 1.69 11.49
C VAL A 241 -9.85 0.35 10.85
N LEU A 242 -10.31 0.40 9.59
CA LEU A 242 -10.54 -0.74 8.72
C LEU A 242 -9.36 -0.84 7.75
N HIS A 243 -8.53 -1.86 7.93
CA HIS A 243 -7.42 -2.15 7.04
C HIS A 243 -7.91 -2.97 5.84
N VAL A 244 -7.59 -2.48 4.63
CA VAL A 244 -7.98 -3.06 3.34
C VAL A 244 -6.70 -3.28 2.51
N PRO A 245 -5.96 -4.39 2.73
CA PRO A 245 -4.73 -4.65 2.00
C PRO A 245 -5.00 -5.13 0.56
N THR A 246 -6.17 -5.70 0.28
CA THR A 246 -6.53 -6.12 -1.08
C THR A 246 -7.46 -5.08 -1.72
N ILE A 247 -6.98 -4.43 -2.77
CA ILE A 247 -7.71 -3.41 -3.54
C ILE A 247 -8.61 -4.06 -4.60
N LYS A 248 -8.18 -5.21 -5.13
CA LYS A 248 -8.94 -6.01 -6.09
C LYS A 248 -8.61 -7.50 -5.89
N PRO A 249 -9.60 -8.37 -5.62
CA PRO A 249 -11.00 -8.05 -5.32
C PRO A 249 -11.15 -7.30 -4.00
N LEU A 250 -12.10 -6.36 -3.94
CA LEU A 250 -12.37 -5.58 -2.75
C LEU A 250 -13.34 -6.33 -1.82
N ASP A 251 -13.13 -6.25 -0.50
CA ASP A 251 -14.06 -6.79 0.50
C ASP A 251 -15.30 -5.87 0.66
N THR A 252 -16.14 -5.83 -0.37
CA THR A 252 -17.34 -4.99 -0.43
C THR A 252 -18.25 -5.22 0.77
N GLU A 253 -18.43 -6.47 1.20
CA GLU A 253 -19.33 -6.81 2.30
C GLU A 253 -18.91 -6.13 3.61
N THR A 254 -17.64 -6.29 4.00
CA THR A 254 -17.11 -5.68 5.22
C THR A 254 -17.12 -4.15 5.13
N ILE A 255 -16.68 -3.58 4.00
CA ILE A 255 -16.64 -2.13 3.80
C ILE A 255 -18.04 -1.52 3.93
N VAL A 256 -19.02 -2.10 3.25
CA VAL A 256 -20.42 -1.64 3.29
C VAL A 256 -20.99 -1.79 4.70
N ARG A 257 -20.75 -2.91 5.38
CA ARG A 257 -21.21 -3.14 6.75
C ARG A 257 -20.71 -2.07 7.70
N GLU A 258 -19.42 -1.76 7.67
CA GLU A 258 -18.84 -0.77 8.56
C GLU A 258 -19.24 0.66 8.18
N ALA A 259 -19.23 1.02 6.90
CA ALA A 259 -19.62 2.36 6.45
C ALA A 259 -21.10 2.68 6.70
N LYS A 260 -21.98 1.67 6.78
CA LYS A 260 -23.42 1.82 7.10
C LYS A 260 -23.69 2.25 8.54
N ARG A 261 -22.74 2.06 9.47
CA ARG A 261 -22.95 2.42 10.88
C ARG A 261 -23.10 3.94 11.00
N SER A 262 -24.28 4.37 11.46
CA SER A 262 -24.66 5.79 11.57
C SER A 262 -23.79 6.55 12.58
N GLY A 263 -23.68 7.87 12.37
CA GLY A 263 -22.99 8.77 13.30
C GLY A 263 -21.48 8.91 13.06
N ARG A 264 -20.95 8.24 12.02
CA ARG A 264 -19.52 8.28 11.67
C ARG A 264 -19.24 9.11 10.42
N LEU A 265 -18.16 9.87 10.48
CA LEU A 265 -17.47 10.34 9.29
C LEU A 265 -16.70 9.16 8.68
N VAL A 266 -16.89 8.89 7.39
CA VAL A 266 -16.13 7.87 6.64
C VAL A 266 -15.01 8.56 5.87
N VAL A 267 -13.77 8.17 6.17
CA VAL A 267 -12.57 8.68 5.52
C VAL A 267 -11.85 7.52 4.85
N VAL A 268 -11.60 7.61 3.55
CA VAL A 268 -10.72 6.67 2.86
C VAL A 268 -9.32 7.26 2.74
N ALA A 269 -8.31 6.55 3.23
CA ALA A 269 -6.93 7.04 3.24
C ALA A 269 -6.00 6.11 2.45
N GLU A 270 -5.34 6.66 1.43
CA GLU A 270 -4.44 5.90 0.54
C GLU A 270 -3.19 6.69 0.13
N ASN A 271 -2.07 5.99 -0.04
CA ASN A 271 -0.83 6.55 -0.59
C ASN A 271 -0.85 6.38 -2.12
N HIS A 272 -1.78 7.07 -2.75
CA HIS A 272 -2.07 7.00 -4.18
C HIS A 272 -2.84 8.27 -4.57
N THR A 273 -2.86 8.62 -5.87
CA THR A 273 -3.68 9.72 -6.37
C THR A 273 -5.14 9.50 -6.00
N THR A 274 -5.89 10.58 -5.80
CA THR A 274 -7.33 10.53 -5.53
C THR A 274 -8.15 9.88 -6.67
N ILE A 275 -7.53 9.63 -7.83
CA ILE A 275 -8.17 9.10 -9.04
C ILE A 275 -7.91 7.59 -9.17
N GLY A 276 -8.96 6.80 -9.32
CA GLY A 276 -8.89 5.37 -9.67
C GLY A 276 -8.42 4.42 -8.57
N GLY A 277 -8.03 4.93 -7.38
CA GLY A 277 -7.53 4.14 -6.25
C GLY A 277 -8.60 3.53 -5.34
N LEU A 278 -8.24 3.31 -4.08
CA LEU A 278 -9.11 2.73 -3.03
C LEU A 278 -10.33 3.61 -2.77
N GLY A 279 -10.17 4.93 -2.72
CA GLY A 279 -11.21 5.91 -2.47
C GLY A 279 -12.36 5.79 -3.46
N GLU A 280 -12.06 5.75 -4.75
CA GLU A 280 -13.08 5.57 -5.79
C GLU A 280 -13.67 4.16 -5.80
N ALA A 281 -12.87 3.13 -5.50
CA ALA A 281 -13.38 1.75 -5.37
C ALA A 281 -14.42 1.66 -4.24
N VAL A 282 -14.09 2.16 -3.05
CA VAL A 282 -15.01 2.22 -1.90
C VAL A 282 -16.24 3.05 -2.24
N ALA A 283 -16.07 4.27 -2.76
CA ALA A 283 -17.20 5.13 -3.11
C ALA A 283 -18.17 4.46 -4.10
N THR A 284 -17.63 3.77 -5.11
CA THR A 284 -18.43 3.01 -6.09
C THR A 284 -19.26 1.92 -5.42
N GLU A 285 -18.64 1.13 -4.55
CA GLU A 285 -19.32 0.02 -3.87
C GLU A 285 -20.37 0.51 -2.86
N LEU A 286 -20.11 1.61 -2.17
CA LEU A 286 -21.11 2.26 -1.31
C LEU A 286 -22.32 2.74 -2.11
N MET A 287 -22.09 3.40 -3.25
CA MET A 287 -23.18 3.85 -4.14
C MET A 287 -23.99 2.67 -4.68
N ARG A 288 -23.34 1.60 -5.14
CA ARG A 288 -23.99 0.37 -5.60
C ARG A 288 -24.84 -0.30 -4.51
N ALA A 289 -24.37 -0.25 -3.27
CA ALA A 289 -25.06 -0.81 -2.11
C ALA A 289 -26.15 0.12 -1.53
N GLY A 290 -26.39 1.30 -2.12
CA GLY A 290 -27.36 2.29 -1.64
C GLY A 290 -26.98 2.92 -0.30
N VAL A 291 -25.68 3.01 0.01
CA VAL A 291 -25.16 3.59 1.25
C VAL A 291 -24.78 5.05 1.03
N SER A 292 -25.34 5.92 1.86
CA SER A 292 -24.95 7.33 1.95
C SER A 292 -24.35 7.61 3.32
N CYS A 293 -23.13 8.15 3.34
CA CYS A 293 -22.43 8.57 4.54
C CYS A 293 -21.63 9.86 4.27
N PRO A 294 -21.29 10.66 5.30
CA PRO A 294 -20.32 11.72 5.15
C PRO A 294 -18.98 11.11 4.71
N PHE A 295 -18.63 11.30 3.44
CA PHE A 295 -17.48 10.65 2.81
C PHE A 295 -16.37 11.67 2.51
N ARG A 296 -15.12 11.32 2.83
CA ARG A 296 -13.92 12.10 2.54
C ARG A 296 -12.78 11.20 2.09
N GLN A 297 -11.83 11.78 1.35
CA GLN A 297 -10.61 11.09 0.94
C GLN A 297 -9.39 11.82 1.49
N ILE A 298 -8.39 11.04 1.88
CA ILE A 298 -7.02 11.47 2.16
C ILE A 298 -6.15 10.71 1.17
N ALA A 299 -5.75 11.40 0.12
CA ALA A 299 -5.04 10.83 -1.01
C ALA A 299 -4.09 11.90 -1.59
N LEU A 300 -3.17 11.47 -2.45
CA LEU A 300 -2.30 12.37 -3.19
C LEU A 300 -3.13 13.16 -4.21
N PRO A 301 -2.79 14.43 -4.48
CA PRO A 301 -3.52 15.23 -5.46
C PRO A 301 -3.30 14.71 -6.88
N ASP A 302 -4.21 15.07 -7.79
CA ASP A 302 -4.01 14.94 -9.23
C ASP A 302 -2.98 15.97 -9.72
N ALA A 303 -1.70 15.71 -9.41
CA ALA A 303 -0.58 16.55 -9.76
C ALA A 303 0.73 15.77 -9.70
N PHE A 304 1.74 16.26 -10.43
CA PHE A 304 3.11 15.82 -10.21
C PHE A 304 3.60 16.26 -8.82
N LEU A 305 4.15 15.32 -8.05
CA LEU A 305 4.63 15.57 -6.70
C LEU A 305 6.09 16.05 -6.72
N ALA A 306 6.47 16.85 -5.74
CA ALA A 306 7.82 17.37 -5.64
C ALA A 306 8.82 16.29 -5.20
N ALA A 307 10.09 16.49 -5.55
CA ALA A 307 11.22 15.80 -4.91
C ALA A 307 11.55 16.49 -3.57
N GLY A 308 12.04 15.73 -2.58
CA GLY A 308 12.37 16.28 -1.27
C GLY A 308 12.39 15.25 -0.14
N ALA A 309 12.50 15.72 1.10
CA ALA A 309 12.45 14.86 2.28
C ALA A 309 11.02 14.32 2.49
N LEU A 310 10.89 13.01 2.68
CA LEU A 310 9.58 12.36 2.82
C LEU A 310 8.67 12.97 3.89
N PRO A 311 9.13 13.28 5.12
CA PRO A 311 8.26 13.90 6.12
C PRO A 311 7.66 15.22 5.64
N THR A 312 8.47 16.06 5.00
CA THR A 312 8.01 17.33 4.42
C THR A 312 7.00 17.13 3.31
N LEU A 313 7.20 16.12 2.46
CA LEU A 313 6.28 15.82 1.36
C LEU A 313 4.97 15.21 1.90
N HIS A 314 5.04 14.31 2.87
CA HIS A 314 3.86 13.72 3.51
C HIS A 314 2.98 14.78 4.18
N ASP A 315 3.59 15.73 4.90
CA ASP A 315 2.87 16.89 5.46
C ASP A 315 2.27 17.75 4.36
N ARG A 316 3.06 18.12 3.34
CA ARG A 316 2.61 18.97 2.23
C ARG A 316 1.39 18.39 1.50
N TYR A 317 1.39 17.08 1.28
CA TYR A 317 0.33 16.39 0.53
C TYR A 317 -0.75 15.78 1.43
N GLY A 318 -0.74 16.10 2.73
CA GLY A 318 -1.83 15.74 3.65
C GLY A 318 -1.89 14.27 4.08
N ILE A 319 -0.84 13.48 3.81
CA ILE A 319 -0.80 12.04 4.12
C ILE A 319 0.02 11.70 5.36
N SER A 320 0.62 12.68 6.04
CA SER A 320 1.22 12.46 7.36
C SER A 320 0.13 12.28 8.43
N ALA A 321 0.45 11.57 9.51
CA ALA A 321 -0.49 11.41 10.63
C ALA A 321 -0.92 12.75 11.24
N SER A 322 -0.04 13.74 11.29
CA SER A 322 -0.39 15.08 11.80
C SER A 322 -1.42 15.76 10.90
N ALA A 323 -1.13 15.85 9.59
CA ALA A 323 -2.01 16.51 8.63
C ALA A 323 -3.35 15.78 8.49
N MET A 324 -3.33 14.45 8.52
CA MET A 324 -4.52 13.61 8.53
C MET A 324 -5.37 13.87 9.79
N GLY A 325 -4.75 13.89 10.98
CA GLY A 325 -5.47 14.15 12.24
C GLY A 325 -6.11 15.54 12.27
N GLU A 326 -5.43 16.56 11.75
CA GLU A 326 -5.97 17.92 11.61
C GLU A 326 -7.18 17.96 10.66
N SER A 327 -7.08 17.30 9.50
CA SER A 327 -8.17 17.21 8.52
C SER A 327 -9.41 16.54 9.11
N VAL A 328 -9.22 15.44 9.85
CA VAL A 328 -10.31 14.72 10.54
C VAL A 328 -11.02 15.62 11.55
N LYS A 329 -10.27 16.34 12.39
CA LYS A 329 -10.86 17.29 13.36
C LYS A 329 -11.66 18.38 12.68
N GLU A 330 -11.13 18.95 11.59
CA GLU A 330 -11.81 20.00 10.85
C GLU A 330 -13.14 19.51 10.26
N TRP A 331 -13.13 18.32 9.64
CA TRP A 331 -14.33 17.74 9.06
C TRP A 331 -15.40 17.40 10.10
N LEU A 332 -15.01 16.87 11.26
CA LEU A 332 -15.93 16.62 12.37
C LEU A 332 -16.56 17.91 12.91
N ALA A 333 -15.76 18.97 13.08
CA ALA A 333 -16.26 20.26 13.53
C ALA A 333 -17.29 20.84 12.55
N ARG A 334 -17.03 20.76 11.24
CA ARG A 334 -17.98 21.21 10.20
C ARG A 334 -19.25 20.37 10.16
N ALA A 335 -19.15 19.05 10.32
CA ALA A 335 -20.32 18.15 10.36
C ALA A 335 -21.24 18.47 11.55
N THR A 336 -20.65 18.75 12.72
CA THR A 336 -21.40 19.09 13.94
C THR A 336 -22.15 20.43 13.79
N MET A 337 -21.57 21.40 13.08
CA MET A 337 -22.23 22.70 12.83
C MET A 337 -23.43 22.60 11.88
N LEU A 338 -23.46 21.61 10.99
CA LEU A 338 -24.55 21.40 10.02
C LEU A 338 -25.74 20.61 10.60
N GLU A 339 -25.56 19.92 11.73
CA GLU A 339 -26.63 19.17 12.42
C GLU A 339 -26.70 19.52 13.94
N PRO A 340 -27.09 20.75 14.32
CA PRO A 340 -27.07 21.19 15.72
C PRO A 340 -28.03 20.43 16.68
N ASN A 341 -28.95 19.60 16.16
CA ASN A 341 -30.00 18.93 16.93
C ASN A 341 -29.75 17.43 17.24
N ARG A 342 -28.54 16.90 17.05
CA ARG A 342 -28.18 15.55 17.54
C ARG A 342 -27.55 15.61 18.93
N ARG A 343 -28.37 15.72 19.97
CA ARG A 343 -28.00 15.42 21.36
C ARG A 343 -29.06 14.57 22.02
#